data_AF-A0A918YPG3-F1
#
_entry.id   AF-A0A918YPG3-F1
#
_cell.length_a   1.000
_cell.length_b   1.000
_cell.length_c   1.000
_cell.angle_alpha   90.00
_cell.angle_beta   90.00
_cell.angle_gamma   90.00
#
_symmetry.space_group_name_H-M   'P 1'
#
loop_
_entity.id
_entity.type
_entity.pdbx_description
1 polymer ?
#
loop_
_entity_poly.entity_id
_entity_poly.type
_entity_poly.pdbx_seq_one_letter_code
_entity_poly.pdbx_strand_id
1 'polypeptide(L)'
;MEWEPATFQEALDAAGDDLGAVEPPSLTSDFYALSASFYAPFGTSEGTGAQHLDKVLSTRLEPGHLSAGQHDDPLALGQALIAEEALRYFTERLAELKLPVVTDNHIERLRDAVYKTALHRPLGEIYNLVWRSTRSAAEAAQKNPRAPRVNMSTFAVNQFETHAQRAVTDPEWPIKAFGAVAGCGLSAMARTLFYTLLDLPPLETSVPDIVQELPQPAPEAPPSVAESGFQGEAAAQDDDDDLALFIR
;
A
#
# COMPACT_ATOMS: atom_id res chain seq x y z
N MET A 1 22.39 -2.71 11.48
CA MET A 1 21.94 -2.09 12.74
C MET A 1 20.78 -2.94 13.19
N GLU A 2 20.90 -3.58 14.36
CA GLU A 2 20.08 -4.74 14.76
C GLU A 2 18.85 -4.30 15.57
N TRP A 3 17.77 -5.06 15.41
CA TRP A 3 16.57 -5.00 16.22
C TRP A 3 16.94 -5.45 17.65
N GLU A 4 16.56 -4.70 18.69
CA GLU A 4 16.73 -5.13 20.09
C GLU A 4 15.35 -5.23 20.78
N PRO A 5 14.98 -6.41 21.32
CA PRO A 5 15.64 -7.72 21.21
C PRO A 5 15.54 -8.32 19.80
N ALA A 6 16.55 -9.09 19.35
CA ALA A 6 16.68 -9.51 17.95
C ALA A 6 15.55 -10.41 17.46
N THR A 7 14.83 -11.06 18.39
CA THR A 7 13.64 -11.86 18.08
C THR A 7 12.51 -11.63 19.09
N PHE A 8 11.27 -11.91 18.66
CA PHE A 8 10.10 -11.86 19.56
C PHE A 8 10.22 -12.86 20.72
N GLN A 9 10.84 -14.02 20.50
CA GLN A 9 11.02 -15.02 21.56
C GLN A 9 11.95 -14.51 22.66
N GLU A 10 13.03 -13.81 22.32
CA GLU A 10 13.91 -13.18 23.30
C GLU A 10 13.18 -12.10 24.11
N ALA A 11 12.28 -11.36 23.47
CA ALA A 11 11.41 -10.38 24.14
C ALA A 11 10.44 -11.06 25.14
N LEU A 12 9.86 -12.19 24.73
CA LEU A 12 8.91 -12.95 25.53
C LEU A 12 9.58 -13.64 26.72
N ASP A 13 10.77 -14.22 26.50
CA ASP A 13 11.58 -14.83 27.55
C ASP A 13 12.02 -13.76 28.57
N ALA A 14 12.38 -12.56 28.12
CA ALA A 14 12.72 -11.43 28.99
C ALA A 14 11.52 -10.91 29.80
N ALA A 15 10.30 -11.01 29.24
CA ALA A 15 9.05 -10.68 29.91
C ALA A 15 8.50 -11.82 30.81
N GLY A 16 9.23 -12.95 30.93
CA GLY A 16 8.82 -14.07 31.76
C GLY A 16 7.54 -14.75 31.27
N ASP A 17 7.37 -14.89 29.96
CA ASP A 17 6.16 -15.39 29.29
C ASP A 17 4.89 -14.53 29.50
N ASP A 18 5.00 -13.36 30.14
CA ASP A 18 3.92 -12.40 30.24
C ASP A 18 3.87 -11.53 28.98
N LEU A 19 2.97 -11.88 28.07
CA LEU A 19 2.71 -11.14 26.83
C LEU A 19 2.32 -9.67 27.07
N GLY A 20 1.74 -9.34 28.23
CA GLY A 20 1.39 -7.96 28.60
C GLY A 20 2.57 -7.13 29.08
N ALA A 21 3.69 -7.78 29.41
CA ALA A 21 4.92 -7.16 29.88
C ALA A 21 6.02 -7.08 28.81
N VAL A 22 5.76 -7.57 27.59
CA VAL A 22 6.69 -7.46 26.46
C VAL A 22 6.76 -6.01 26.00
N GLU A 23 7.91 -5.37 26.22
CA GLU A 23 8.13 -4.00 25.74
C GLU A 23 8.10 -3.96 24.19
N PRO A 24 7.44 -2.95 23.59
CA PRO A 24 7.45 -2.79 22.16
C PRO A 24 8.88 -2.50 21.66
N PRO A 25 9.32 -3.12 20.56
CA PRO A 25 10.66 -2.91 20.05
C PRO A 25 10.84 -1.46 19.60
N SER A 26 12.04 -0.92 19.83
CA SER A 26 12.37 0.43 19.38
C SER A 26 12.50 0.47 17.85
N LEU A 27 11.66 1.28 17.21
CA LEU A 27 11.71 1.48 15.76
C LEU A 27 12.94 2.33 15.43
N THR A 28 13.88 1.77 14.67
CA THR A 28 14.97 2.53 14.05
C THR A 28 14.47 3.23 12.78
N SER A 29 15.34 3.97 12.08
CA SER A 29 14.99 4.78 10.90
C SER A 29 14.49 3.99 9.68
N ASP A 30 14.39 2.67 9.76
CA ASP A 30 14.12 1.78 8.64
C ASP A 30 12.88 0.90 8.90
N PHE A 31 11.99 0.78 7.90
CA PHE A 31 10.75 -0.01 7.97
C PHE A 31 10.95 -1.41 7.38
N TYR A 32 10.88 -2.45 8.22
CA TYR A 32 11.12 -3.86 7.85
C TYR A 32 9.84 -4.70 7.90
N ALA A 33 8.89 -4.46 6.99
CA ALA A 33 7.56 -5.10 7.00
C ALA A 33 7.58 -6.63 7.04
N LEU A 34 8.59 -7.27 6.44
CA LEU A 34 8.72 -8.75 6.40
C LEU A 34 9.43 -9.34 7.63
N SER A 35 10.11 -8.49 8.40
CA SER A 35 10.74 -8.88 9.68
C SER A 35 9.83 -8.56 10.87
N ALA A 36 8.80 -7.74 10.65
CA ALA A 36 7.82 -7.39 11.65
C ALA A 36 6.93 -8.60 11.99
N SER A 37 7.25 -9.28 13.08
CA SER A 37 6.41 -10.33 13.66
C SER A 37 5.49 -9.68 14.69
N PHE A 38 4.23 -9.47 14.34
CA PHE A 38 3.22 -9.01 15.28
C PHE A 38 2.57 -10.22 15.95
N TYR A 39 2.70 -10.32 17.26
CA TYR A 39 1.95 -11.31 18.02
C TYR A 39 0.48 -10.87 18.11
N ALA A 40 -0.40 -11.66 17.51
CA ALA A 40 -1.83 -11.51 17.68
C ALA A 40 -2.31 -12.59 18.64
N PRO A 41 -2.84 -12.25 19.84
CA PRO A 41 -3.34 -13.25 20.77
C PRO A 41 -4.48 -14.06 20.12
N PHE A 42 -4.22 -15.33 19.83
CA PHE A 42 -5.12 -16.18 19.04
C PHE A 42 -6.00 -17.15 19.84
N GLY A 43 -6.09 -16.97 21.16
CA GLY A 43 -6.94 -17.79 22.02
C GLY A 43 -6.64 -19.29 21.87
N THR A 44 -7.64 -20.08 21.51
CA THR A 44 -7.55 -21.55 21.46
C THR A 44 -7.16 -22.15 20.10
N SER A 45 -7.03 -21.35 19.03
CA SER A 45 -6.55 -21.87 17.73
C SER A 45 -5.93 -20.79 16.84
N GLU A 46 -4.80 -21.12 16.19
CA GLU A 46 -4.10 -20.24 15.25
C GLU A 46 -5.00 -19.78 14.09
N GLY A 47 -5.85 -20.68 13.57
CA GLY A 47 -6.78 -20.35 12.49
C GLY A 47 -7.83 -19.32 12.87
N THR A 48 -8.36 -19.40 14.10
CA THR A 48 -9.28 -18.38 14.65
C THR A 48 -8.55 -17.06 14.91
N GLY A 49 -7.29 -17.14 15.37
CA GLY A 49 -6.40 -16.00 15.51
C GLY A 49 -6.20 -15.21 14.24
N ALA A 50 -5.83 -15.90 13.16
CA ALA A 50 -5.61 -15.28 11.87
C ALA A 50 -6.87 -14.57 11.35
N GLN A 51 -8.04 -15.24 11.45
CA GLN A 51 -9.31 -14.63 11.06
C GLN A 51 -9.67 -13.39 11.91
N HIS A 52 -9.39 -13.44 13.21
CA HIS A 52 -9.63 -12.31 14.10
C HIS A 52 -8.68 -11.15 13.82
N LEU A 53 -7.39 -11.43 13.61
CA LEU A 53 -6.40 -10.43 13.22
C LEU A 53 -6.78 -9.78 11.89
N ASP A 54 -7.13 -10.58 10.87
CA ASP A 54 -7.59 -10.08 9.57
C ASP A 54 -8.79 -9.16 9.74
N LYS A 55 -9.77 -9.54 10.57
CA LYS A 55 -10.94 -8.71 10.86
C LYS A 55 -10.55 -7.39 11.53
N VAL A 56 -9.70 -7.44 12.56
CA VAL A 56 -9.25 -6.24 13.29
C VAL A 56 -8.46 -5.31 12.36
N LEU A 57 -7.54 -5.84 11.56
CA LEU A 57 -6.75 -5.06 10.60
C LEU A 57 -7.65 -4.47 9.52
N SER A 58 -8.58 -5.26 8.96
CA SER A 58 -9.54 -4.79 7.97
C SER A 58 -10.41 -3.66 8.53
N THR A 59 -10.91 -3.79 9.76
CA THR A 59 -11.71 -2.72 10.40
C THR A 59 -10.91 -1.46 10.70
N ARG A 60 -9.62 -1.58 11.01
CA ARG A 60 -8.74 -0.40 11.18
C ARG A 60 -8.39 0.28 9.86
N LEU A 61 -8.42 -0.47 8.76
CA LEU A 61 -8.18 0.03 7.41
C LEU A 61 -9.48 0.41 6.69
N GLU A 62 -10.65 0.29 7.34
CA GLU A 62 -11.92 0.75 6.79
C GLU A 62 -11.84 2.27 6.54
N PRO A 63 -12.10 2.73 5.30
CA PRO A 63 -11.93 4.15 4.95
C PRO A 63 -12.68 5.15 5.83
N GLY A 64 -13.81 4.74 6.42
CA GLY A 64 -14.61 5.57 7.33
C GLY A 64 -13.97 5.84 8.71
N HIS A 65 -12.92 5.10 9.08
CA HIS A 65 -12.21 5.26 10.34
C HIS A 65 -10.86 5.99 10.19
N LEU A 66 -10.46 6.30 8.96
CA LEU A 66 -9.19 6.94 8.67
C LEU A 66 -9.27 8.45 8.96
N SER A 67 -8.23 8.98 9.61
CA SER A 67 -8.02 10.43 9.75
C SER A 67 -7.69 11.08 8.40
N ALA A 68 -7.70 12.41 8.33
CA ALA A 68 -7.40 13.13 7.09
C ALA A 68 -6.02 12.77 6.51
N GLY A 69 -4.97 12.63 7.34
CA GLY A 69 -3.64 12.21 6.87
C GLY A 69 -3.60 10.74 6.44
N GLN A 70 -4.40 9.87 7.06
CA GLN A 70 -4.50 8.46 6.70
C GLN A 70 -5.36 8.22 5.45
N HIS A 71 -6.11 9.22 4.99
CA HIS A 71 -6.85 9.18 3.71
C HIS A 71 -5.94 9.33 2.49
N ASP A 72 -4.83 10.07 2.63
CA ASP A 72 -3.88 10.30 1.53
C ASP A 72 -3.08 9.03 1.19
N ASP A 73 -2.82 8.17 2.18
CA ASP A 73 -2.03 6.95 2.01
C ASP A 73 -2.71 5.93 1.05
N PRO A 74 -4.00 5.57 1.20
CA PRO A 74 -4.73 4.75 0.23
C PRO A 74 -4.75 5.34 -1.17
N LEU A 75 -4.82 6.67 -1.31
CA LEU A 75 -4.83 7.34 -2.61
C LEU A 75 -3.46 7.23 -3.30
N ALA A 76 -2.39 7.52 -2.55
CA ALA A 76 -1.02 7.37 -3.04
C ALA A 76 -0.71 5.91 -3.41
N LEU A 77 -1.15 4.95 -2.57
CA LEU A 77 -1.00 3.53 -2.84
C LEU A 77 -1.84 3.10 -4.06
N GLY A 78 -3.07 3.60 -4.20
CA GLY A 78 -3.92 3.34 -5.35
C GLY A 78 -3.28 3.80 -6.67
N GLN A 79 -2.75 5.03 -6.70
CA GLN A 79 -1.99 5.53 -7.83
C GLN A 79 -0.78 4.64 -8.14
N ALA A 80 0.03 4.33 -7.12
CA ALA A 80 1.23 3.52 -7.29
C ALA A 80 0.90 2.13 -7.83
N LEU A 81 -0.14 1.48 -7.33
CA LEU A 81 -0.56 0.17 -7.81
C LEU A 81 -1.08 0.21 -9.25
N ILE A 82 -1.88 1.22 -9.62
CA ILE A 82 -2.28 1.40 -11.03
C ILE A 82 -1.03 1.56 -11.91
N ALA A 83 -0.06 2.37 -11.49
CA ALA A 83 1.15 2.61 -12.26
C ALA A 83 2.02 1.35 -12.40
N GLU A 84 2.30 0.65 -11.30
CA GLU A 84 3.14 -0.55 -11.30
C GLU A 84 2.49 -1.70 -12.07
N GLU A 85 1.16 -1.85 -12.01
CA GLU A 85 0.44 -2.84 -12.83
C GLU A 85 0.53 -2.52 -14.33
N ALA A 86 0.48 -1.23 -14.71
CA ALA A 86 0.69 -0.81 -16.08
C ALA A 86 2.13 -1.06 -16.57
N LEU A 87 3.14 -0.84 -15.73
CA LEU A 87 4.54 -1.14 -16.03
C LEU A 87 4.79 -2.64 -16.20
N ARG A 88 4.20 -3.46 -15.32
CA ARG A 88 4.23 -4.92 -15.42
C ARG A 88 3.62 -5.37 -16.73
N TYR A 89 2.43 -4.87 -17.08
CA TYR A 89 1.78 -5.18 -18.35
C TYR A 89 2.61 -4.71 -19.56
N PHE A 90 3.23 -3.53 -19.51
CA PHE A 90 4.12 -3.06 -20.59
C PHE A 90 5.27 -4.03 -20.84
N THR A 91 5.90 -4.49 -19.76
CA THR A 91 7.03 -5.43 -19.81
C THR A 91 6.59 -6.79 -20.37
N GLU A 92 5.47 -7.34 -19.88
CA GLU A 92 4.90 -8.59 -20.38
C GLU A 92 4.55 -8.49 -21.87
N ARG A 93 3.96 -7.37 -22.30
CA ARG A 93 3.62 -7.15 -23.72
C ARG A 93 4.84 -7.08 -24.63
N LEU A 94 5.93 -6.46 -24.20
CA LEU A 94 7.18 -6.48 -24.95
C LEU A 94 7.71 -7.92 -25.10
N ALA A 95 7.68 -8.70 -24.02
CA ALA A 95 8.11 -10.09 -24.03
C ALA A 95 7.26 -10.95 -24.98
N GLU A 96 5.92 -10.82 -24.92
CA GLU A 96 4.99 -11.52 -25.83
C GLU A 96 5.25 -11.18 -27.30
N LEU A 97 5.57 -9.92 -27.60
CA LEU A 97 5.89 -9.45 -28.95
C LEU A 97 7.34 -9.74 -29.36
N LYS A 98 8.14 -10.39 -28.50
CA LYS A 98 9.58 -10.66 -28.71
C LYS A 98 10.36 -9.38 -29.03
N LEU A 99 9.98 -8.29 -28.37
CA LEU A 99 10.69 -7.02 -28.37
C LEU A 99 11.66 -6.99 -27.19
N PRO A 100 12.79 -6.25 -27.30
CA PRO A 100 13.73 -6.15 -26.20
C PRO A 100 13.11 -5.42 -25.02
N VAL A 101 13.68 -5.65 -23.83
CA VAL A 101 13.32 -4.92 -22.61
C VAL A 101 13.67 -3.43 -22.79
N VAL A 102 12.97 -2.58 -22.06
CA VAL A 102 13.28 -1.14 -21.98
C VAL A 102 14.63 -0.98 -21.29
N THR A 103 15.52 -0.17 -21.85
CA THR A 103 16.82 0.14 -21.23
C THR A 103 16.64 1.02 -19.99
N ASP A 104 17.58 0.97 -19.05
CA ASP A 104 17.56 1.78 -17.81
C ASP A 104 17.35 3.29 -18.06
N ASN A 105 17.92 3.86 -19.12
CA ASN A 105 17.71 5.28 -19.44
C ASN A 105 16.27 5.63 -19.83
N HIS A 106 15.51 4.67 -20.35
CA HIS A 106 14.14 4.85 -20.81
C HIS A 106 13.11 4.35 -19.78
N ILE A 107 13.51 3.50 -18.81
CA ILE A 107 12.58 2.99 -17.80
C ILE A 107 12.09 4.09 -16.87
N GLU A 108 12.96 5.04 -16.50
CA GLU A 108 12.58 6.17 -15.65
C GLU A 108 11.60 7.12 -16.35
N ARG A 109 11.78 7.34 -17.65
CA ARG A 109 10.81 8.12 -18.44
C ARG A 109 9.47 7.42 -18.60
N LEU A 110 9.50 6.10 -18.82
CA LEU A 110 8.29 5.30 -18.87
C LEU A 110 7.56 5.34 -17.51
N ARG A 111 8.29 5.17 -16.40
CA ARG A 111 7.76 5.28 -15.03
C ARG A 111 7.10 6.63 -14.82
N ASP A 112 7.81 7.72 -15.07
CA ASP A 112 7.26 9.08 -14.91
C ASP A 112 5.96 9.29 -15.72
N ALA A 113 5.94 8.86 -16.99
CA ALA A 113 4.74 8.97 -17.83
C ALA A 113 3.57 8.13 -17.32
N VAL A 114 3.84 6.89 -16.86
CA VAL A 114 2.81 6.00 -16.31
C VAL A 114 2.25 6.55 -15.00
N TYR A 115 3.12 6.96 -14.07
CA TYR A 115 2.71 7.52 -12.77
C TYR A 115 1.87 8.79 -12.91
N LYS A 116 2.24 9.67 -13.85
CA LYS A 116 1.44 10.86 -14.18
C LYS A 116 0.08 10.50 -14.78
N THR A 117 0.03 9.48 -15.64
CA THR A 117 -1.23 9.04 -16.25
C THR A 117 -2.16 8.38 -15.21
N ALA A 118 -1.60 7.62 -14.27
CA ALA A 118 -2.32 6.94 -13.20
C ALA A 118 -3.07 7.90 -12.26
N LEU A 119 -2.65 9.17 -12.17
CA LEU A 119 -3.38 10.21 -11.43
C LEU A 119 -4.74 10.57 -12.06
N HIS A 120 -4.94 10.25 -13.33
CA HIS A 120 -6.09 10.75 -14.09
C HIS A 120 -6.91 9.65 -14.74
N ARG A 121 -6.29 8.53 -15.09
CA ARG A 121 -6.93 7.47 -15.89
C ARG A 121 -6.94 6.15 -15.14
N PRO A 122 -8.01 5.35 -15.29
CA PRO A 122 -8.08 4.02 -14.71
C PRO A 122 -7.12 3.05 -15.41
N LEU A 123 -6.78 1.95 -14.74
CA LEU A 123 -5.80 0.97 -15.23
C LEU A 123 -6.17 0.40 -16.61
N GLY A 124 -7.47 0.17 -16.87
CA GLY A 124 -7.95 -0.39 -18.12
C GLY A 124 -7.70 0.52 -19.32
N GLU A 125 -7.77 1.84 -19.14
CA GLU A 125 -7.42 2.81 -20.19
C GLU A 125 -5.91 2.83 -20.42
N ILE A 126 -5.12 2.81 -19.34
CA ILE A 126 -3.65 2.79 -19.44
C ILE A 126 -3.18 1.52 -20.17
N TYR A 127 -3.78 0.36 -19.88
CA TYR A 127 -3.55 -0.88 -20.63
C TYR A 127 -3.82 -0.73 -22.12
N ASN A 128 -4.84 0.01 -22.53
CA ASN A 128 -5.07 0.31 -23.94
C ASN A 128 -3.91 1.12 -24.53
N LEU A 129 -3.44 2.15 -23.84
CA LEU A 129 -2.30 2.97 -24.28
C LEU A 129 -1.02 2.14 -24.41
N VAL A 130 -0.74 1.27 -23.44
CA VAL A 130 0.37 0.30 -23.48
C VAL A 130 0.24 -0.62 -24.69
N TRP A 131 -0.94 -1.20 -24.90
CA TRP A 131 -1.19 -2.11 -26.02
C TRP A 131 -0.98 -1.43 -27.38
N ARG A 132 -1.49 -0.20 -27.56
CA ARG A 132 -1.33 0.58 -28.81
C ARG A 132 0.13 0.88 -29.09
N SER A 133 0.88 1.27 -28.06
CA SER A 133 2.28 1.67 -28.17
C SER A 133 3.18 0.48 -28.52
N THR A 134 3.02 -0.63 -27.80
CA THR A 134 3.78 -1.87 -28.03
C THR A 134 3.42 -2.51 -29.37
N ARG A 135 2.14 -2.51 -29.76
CA ARG A 135 1.71 -2.99 -31.08
C ARG A 135 2.32 -2.16 -32.21
N SER A 136 2.29 -0.84 -32.09
CA SER A 136 2.90 0.06 -33.10
C SER A 136 4.40 -0.21 -33.24
N ALA A 137 5.10 -0.48 -32.14
CA ALA A 137 6.51 -0.85 -32.16
C ALA A 137 6.76 -2.20 -32.85
N ALA A 138 5.92 -3.21 -32.60
CA ALA A 138 6.01 -4.50 -33.29
C ALA A 138 5.76 -4.36 -34.80
N GLU A 139 4.75 -3.57 -35.19
CA GLU A 139 4.47 -3.28 -36.60
C GLU A 139 5.63 -2.52 -37.27
N ALA A 140 6.25 -1.57 -36.56
CA ALA A 140 7.43 -0.86 -37.04
C ALA A 140 8.66 -1.78 -37.21
N ALA A 141 8.85 -2.72 -36.28
CA ALA A 141 9.92 -3.72 -36.34
C ALA A 141 9.76 -4.64 -37.56
N GLN A 142 8.53 -5.05 -37.86
CA GLN A 142 8.22 -5.86 -39.04
C GLN A 142 8.45 -5.09 -40.35
N LYS A 143 8.05 -3.82 -40.40
CA LYS A 143 8.24 -2.96 -41.58
C LYS A 143 9.70 -2.59 -41.83
N ASN A 144 10.54 -2.56 -40.79
CA ASN A 144 11.95 -2.17 -40.88
C ASN A 144 12.91 -3.24 -40.32
N PRO A 145 13.08 -4.39 -40.99
CA PRO A 145 13.89 -5.50 -40.45
C PRO A 145 15.37 -5.19 -40.22
N ARG A 146 15.90 -4.15 -40.87
CA ARG A 146 17.30 -3.71 -40.73
C ARG A 146 17.52 -2.75 -39.55
N ALA A 147 16.45 -2.22 -38.94
CA ALA A 147 16.58 -1.34 -37.80
C ALA A 147 17.05 -2.13 -36.57
N PRO A 148 17.92 -1.56 -35.71
CA PRO A 148 18.31 -2.20 -34.46
C PRO A 148 17.08 -2.50 -33.61
N ARG A 149 16.90 -3.76 -33.20
CA ARG A 149 15.73 -4.19 -32.41
C ARG A 149 15.64 -3.43 -31.07
N VAL A 150 16.78 -3.05 -30.49
CA VAL A 150 16.89 -2.24 -29.26
C VAL A 150 16.09 -0.94 -29.39
N ASN A 151 16.04 -0.34 -30.59
CA ASN A 151 15.30 0.91 -30.80
C ASN A 151 13.77 0.72 -30.78
N MET A 152 13.28 -0.52 -30.83
CA MET A 152 11.83 -0.79 -30.85
C MET A 152 11.19 -0.62 -29.48
N SER A 153 11.89 -0.96 -28.39
CA SER A 153 11.39 -0.67 -27.04
C SER A 153 11.41 0.83 -26.76
N THR A 154 12.46 1.54 -27.19
CA THR A 154 12.49 3.01 -27.18
C THR A 154 11.34 3.61 -27.98
N PHE A 155 11.04 3.08 -29.17
CA PHE A 155 9.90 3.54 -29.97
C PHE A 155 8.57 3.31 -29.24
N ALA A 156 8.40 2.15 -28.60
CA ALA A 156 7.21 1.89 -27.78
C ALA A 156 7.08 2.89 -26.63
N VAL A 157 8.17 3.22 -25.92
CA VAL A 157 8.17 4.21 -24.83
C VAL A 157 7.79 5.60 -25.35
N ASN A 158 8.39 6.08 -26.45
CA ASN A 158 8.06 7.38 -27.01
C ASN A 158 6.59 7.49 -27.46
N GLN A 159 6.05 6.41 -28.04
CA GLN A 159 4.62 6.35 -28.41
C GLN A 159 3.73 6.38 -27.16
N PHE A 160 4.11 5.64 -26.13
CA PHE A 160 3.38 5.63 -24.87
C PHE A 160 3.38 7.02 -24.23
N GLU A 161 4.52 7.68 -24.12
CA GLU A 161 4.63 9.04 -23.59
C GLU A 161 3.74 10.04 -24.33
N THR A 162 3.71 9.95 -25.67
CA THR A 162 2.85 10.82 -26.49
C THR A 162 1.37 10.57 -26.18
N HIS A 163 0.97 9.32 -26.01
CA HIS A 163 -0.39 8.95 -25.65
C HIS A 163 -0.74 9.33 -24.20
N ALA A 164 0.16 9.08 -23.26
CA ALA A 164 0.07 9.43 -21.85
C ALA A 164 -0.09 10.94 -21.67
N GLN A 165 0.77 11.73 -22.30
CA GLN A 165 0.69 13.19 -22.25
C GLN A 165 -0.66 13.69 -22.76
N ARG A 166 -1.16 13.13 -23.87
CA ARG A 166 -2.50 13.46 -24.37
C ARG A 166 -3.59 13.09 -23.36
N ALA A 167 -3.54 11.89 -22.79
CA ALA A 167 -4.53 11.41 -21.83
C ALA A 167 -4.61 12.28 -20.56
N VAL A 168 -3.48 12.90 -20.17
CA VAL A 168 -3.40 13.87 -19.07
C VAL A 168 -3.95 15.24 -19.49
N THR A 169 -3.59 15.74 -20.68
CA THR A 169 -3.98 17.09 -21.12
C THR A 169 -5.41 17.21 -21.63
N ASP A 170 -5.99 16.10 -22.07
CA ASP A 170 -7.33 16.02 -22.66
C ASP A 170 -8.15 14.98 -21.86
N PRO A 171 -8.77 15.37 -20.73
CA PRO A 171 -9.58 14.48 -19.90
C PRO A 171 -10.77 13.86 -20.65
N GLU A 172 -11.29 14.57 -21.66
CA GLU A 172 -12.42 14.10 -22.47
C GLU A 172 -12.00 13.14 -23.58
N TRP A 173 -10.70 12.91 -23.78
CA TRP A 173 -10.22 12.00 -24.83
C TRP A 173 -10.79 10.59 -24.61
N PRO A 174 -11.62 10.06 -25.53
CA PRO A 174 -12.19 8.73 -25.34
C PRO A 174 -11.12 7.66 -25.54
N ILE A 175 -10.80 6.95 -24.47
CA ILE A 175 -9.92 5.78 -24.48
C ILE A 175 -10.77 4.56 -24.16
N LYS A 176 -10.72 3.55 -25.02
CA LYS A 176 -11.45 2.31 -24.76
C LYS A 176 -10.75 1.51 -23.66
N ALA A 177 -11.32 1.47 -22.46
CA ALA A 177 -10.82 0.66 -21.36
C ALA A 177 -10.82 -0.84 -21.70
N PHE A 178 -9.83 -1.56 -21.17
CA PHE A 178 -9.80 -3.02 -21.17
C PHE A 178 -10.56 -3.54 -19.95
N GLY A 179 -11.55 -4.42 -20.16
CA GLY A 179 -12.30 -5.05 -19.06
C GLY A 179 -11.61 -6.30 -18.47
N ALA A 180 -10.67 -6.90 -19.20
CA ALA A 180 -9.82 -7.97 -18.70
C ALA A 180 -8.58 -8.11 -19.59
N VAL A 181 -7.45 -8.52 -19.00
CA VAL A 181 -6.22 -8.84 -19.72
C VAL A 181 -5.87 -10.29 -19.49
N ALA A 182 -5.86 -11.09 -20.56
CA ALA A 182 -5.44 -12.47 -20.49
C ALA A 182 -3.93 -12.54 -20.20
N GLY A 183 -3.52 -13.43 -19.28
CA GLY A 183 -2.10 -13.64 -18.95
C GLY A 183 -1.49 -12.64 -17.96
N CYS A 184 -2.07 -11.45 -17.81
CA CYS A 184 -1.61 -10.40 -16.92
C CYS A 184 -2.69 -10.08 -15.86
N GLY A 185 -2.90 -10.99 -14.91
CA GLY A 185 -3.85 -10.78 -13.80
C GLY A 185 -3.29 -9.83 -12.75
N LEU A 186 -4.15 -9.10 -12.02
CA LEU A 186 -3.74 -8.17 -10.96
C LEU A 186 -2.88 -8.85 -9.88
N SER A 187 -1.88 -8.15 -9.37
CA SER A 187 -1.09 -8.58 -8.21
C SER A 187 -1.97 -8.74 -6.96
N ALA A 188 -1.47 -9.49 -5.99
CA ALA A 188 -2.15 -9.66 -4.71
C ALA A 188 -2.43 -8.30 -4.03
N MET A 189 -1.46 -7.39 -4.03
CA MET A 189 -1.62 -6.06 -3.42
C MET A 189 -2.69 -5.22 -4.11
N ALA A 190 -2.70 -5.19 -5.45
CA ALA A 190 -3.75 -4.51 -6.21
C ALA A 190 -5.13 -5.11 -5.93
N ARG A 191 -5.25 -6.44 -5.85
CA ARG A 191 -6.51 -7.10 -5.51
C ARG A 191 -6.98 -6.76 -4.09
N THR A 192 -6.07 -6.76 -3.12
CA THR A 192 -6.40 -6.45 -1.72
C THR A 192 -6.88 -5.00 -1.59
N LEU A 193 -6.13 -4.02 -2.11
CA LEU A 193 -6.54 -2.63 -2.02
C LEU A 193 -7.89 -2.42 -2.72
N PHE A 194 -7.99 -2.79 -3.99
CA PHE A 194 -9.15 -2.41 -4.79
C PHE A 194 -10.41 -3.22 -4.46
N TYR A 195 -10.32 -4.55 -4.30
CA TYR A 195 -11.51 -5.36 -4.06
C TYR A 195 -11.83 -5.60 -2.58
N THR A 196 -10.86 -5.44 -1.67
CA THR A 196 -11.11 -5.70 -0.24
C THR A 196 -11.25 -4.41 0.56
N LEU A 197 -10.39 -3.41 0.32
CA LEU A 197 -10.42 -2.16 1.08
C LEU A 197 -11.33 -1.09 0.46
N LEU A 198 -11.25 -0.90 -0.86
CA LEU A 198 -11.99 0.14 -1.57
C LEU A 198 -13.33 -0.34 -2.14
N ASP A 199 -13.50 -1.65 -2.36
CA ASP A 199 -14.63 -2.25 -3.10
C ASP A 199 -14.88 -1.62 -4.49
N LEU A 200 -13.78 -1.30 -5.20
CA LEU A 200 -13.79 -0.63 -6.50
C LEU A 200 -13.02 -1.44 -7.56
N PRO A 201 -13.52 -1.56 -8.81
CA PRO A 201 -12.82 -2.27 -9.88
C PRO A 201 -11.66 -1.42 -10.47
N PRO A 202 -10.38 -1.83 -10.33
CA PRO A 202 -9.22 -1.00 -10.71
C PRO A 202 -9.12 -0.70 -12.22
N LEU A 203 -9.76 -1.54 -13.05
CA LEU A 203 -9.77 -1.36 -14.50
C LEU A 203 -10.68 -0.21 -14.95
N GLU A 204 -11.62 0.19 -14.11
CA GLU A 204 -12.65 1.19 -14.41
C GLU A 204 -12.56 2.40 -13.47
N THR A 205 -11.94 2.24 -12.30
CA THR A 205 -11.80 3.28 -11.28
C THR A 205 -10.49 4.04 -11.42
N SER A 206 -10.57 5.35 -11.58
CA SER A 206 -9.43 6.27 -11.54
C SER A 206 -9.21 6.84 -10.14
N VAL A 207 -8.03 7.41 -9.85
CA VAL A 207 -7.78 8.07 -8.56
C VAL A 207 -8.83 9.16 -8.22
N PRO A 208 -9.25 10.02 -9.17
CA PRO A 208 -10.37 10.93 -8.94
C PRO A 208 -11.69 10.27 -8.52
N ASP A 209 -11.98 9.06 -9.03
CA ASP A 209 -13.17 8.31 -8.64
C ASP A 209 -13.02 7.76 -7.21
N ILE A 210 -11.82 7.27 -6.85
CA ILE A 210 -11.53 6.84 -5.46
C ILE A 210 -11.77 8.00 -4.49
N VAL A 211 -11.29 9.22 -4.82
CA VAL A 211 -11.51 10.42 -4.00
C VAL A 211 -13.00 10.73 -3.81
N GLN A 212 -13.85 10.48 -4.81
CA GLN A 212 -15.28 10.74 -4.74
C GLN A 212 -16.04 9.69 -3.92
N GLU A 213 -15.58 8.43 -3.96
CA GLU A 213 -16.19 7.31 -3.26
C GLU A 213 -15.72 7.19 -1.80
N LEU A 214 -14.55 7.75 -1.48
CA LEU A 214 -14.02 7.74 -0.12
C LEU A 214 -14.94 8.55 0.83
N PRO A 215 -15.33 7.99 1.98
CA PRO A 215 -16.14 8.69 2.96
C PRO A 215 -15.37 9.89 3.53
N GLN A 216 -16.08 10.90 4.04
CA GLN A 216 -15.41 12.02 4.70
C GLN A 216 -14.55 11.49 5.86
N PRO A 217 -13.31 11.98 6.01
CA PRO A 217 -12.40 11.51 7.05
C PRO A 217 -13.02 11.74 8.43
N ALA A 218 -12.76 10.80 9.34
CA ALA A 218 -13.23 10.94 10.71
C ALA A 218 -12.60 12.19 11.35
N PRO A 219 -13.37 12.98 12.12
CA PRO A 219 -12.80 14.11 12.84
C PRO A 219 -11.69 13.62 13.74
N GLU A 220 -10.54 14.28 13.66
CA GLU A 220 -9.35 13.92 14.42
C GLU A 220 -9.72 13.93 15.91
N ALA A 221 -9.62 12.77 16.56
CA ALA A 221 -9.91 12.66 17.98
C ALA A 221 -8.93 13.59 18.72
N PRO A 222 -9.40 14.42 19.67
CA PRO A 222 -8.50 15.24 20.46
C PRO A 222 -7.45 14.33 21.12
N PRO A 223 -6.20 14.80 21.27
CA PRO A 223 -5.16 14.00 21.89
C PRO A 223 -5.68 13.47 23.22
N SER A 224 -5.75 12.14 23.32
CA SER A 224 -6.07 11.45 24.56
C SER A 224 -5.01 11.86 25.57
N VAL A 225 -5.33 12.85 26.41
CA VAL A 225 -4.62 13.04 27.68
C VAL A 225 -4.78 11.73 28.42
N ALA A 226 -3.70 10.94 28.45
CA ALA A 226 -3.60 9.78 29.30
C ALA A 226 -4.05 10.25 30.69
N GLU A 227 -5.18 9.72 31.17
CA GLU A 227 -5.57 9.87 32.56
C GLU A 227 -4.39 9.36 33.38
N SER A 228 -3.60 10.32 33.83
CA SER A 228 -2.47 10.09 34.70
C SER A 228 -3.11 9.69 36.01
N GLY A 229 -3.23 8.39 36.24
CA GLY A 229 -3.59 7.79 37.51
C GLY A 229 -2.55 8.17 38.56
N PHE A 230 -2.58 9.41 39.02
CA PHE A 230 -2.00 9.81 40.29
C PHE A 230 -3.02 9.40 41.36
N GLN A 231 -2.85 8.20 41.88
CA GLN A 231 -3.47 7.80 43.13
C GLN A 231 -3.10 8.84 44.18
N GLY A 232 -4.13 9.43 44.79
CA GLY A 232 -3.99 10.45 45.81
C GLY A 232 -3.17 9.94 46.98
N GLU A 233 -2.08 10.62 47.25
CA GLU A 233 -1.38 10.55 48.52
C GLU A 233 -2.26 11.29 49.55
N ALA A 234 -3.10 10.53 50.24
CA ALA A 234 -3.86 11.03 51.37
C ALA A 234 -2.88 11.45 52.47
N ALA A 235 -2.86 12.74 52.78
CA ALA A 235 -2.15 13.31 53.91
C ALA A 235 -2.55 12.57 55.19
N ALA A 236 -1.60 11.87 55.80
CA ALA A 236 -1.70 11.40 57.17
C ALA A 236 -1.64 12.64 58.08
N GLN A 237 -2.79 13.06 58.58
CA GLN A 237 -2.88 13.93 59.74
C GLN A 237 -2.74 13.06 60.98
N ASP A 238 -1.73 13.39 61.77
CA ASP A 238 -1.57 13.05 63.19
C ASP A 238 -2.88 13.23 63.93
N ASP A 239 -3.33 12.17 64.59
CA ASP A 239 -3.94 12.20 65.93
C ASP A 239 -4.23 10.74 66.33
N ASP A 240 -3.44 10.22 67.27
CA ASP A 240 -3.93 9.35 68.36
C ASP A 240 -2.76 8.95 69.27
N ASP A 241 -2.43 9.87 70.18
CA ASP A 241 -1.91 9.54 71.50
C ASP A 241 -3.07 8.93 72.30
N ASP A 242 -3.16 7.60 72.39
CA ASP A 242 -3.74 6.96 73.58
C ASP A 242 -3.31 5.49 73.74
N LEU A 243 -2.42 5.32 74.71
CA LEU A 243 -2.48 4.30 75.76
C LEU A 243 -2.55 2.80 75.39
N ALA A 244 -1.43 2.16 75.74
CA ALA A 244 -1.39 1.09 76.75
C ALA A 244 -1.66 -0.37 76.31
N LEU A 245 -0.54 -1.12 76.31
CA LEU A 245 -0.28 -2.26 77.20
C LEU A 245 -0.85 -3.67 76.90
N PHE A 246 0.12 -4.58 76.85
CA PHE A 246 0.15 -5.99 77.30
C PHE A 246 -0.17 -7.15 76.32
N ILE A 247 0.92 -7.76 75.84
CA ILE A 247 1.38 -9.16 76.07
C ILE A 247 0.29 -10.27 76.06
N ARG A 248 0.34 -11.14 75.04
CA ARG A 248 0.97 -12.49 75.12
C ARG A 248 1.24 -13.07 73.74
#